data_AF-A0A158GC69-F1
#
_entry.id   AF-A0A158GC69-F1
#
_cell.length_a   1.000
_cell.length_b   1.000
_cell.length_c   1.000
_cell.angle_alpha   90.00
_cell.angle_beta   90.00
_cell.angle_gamma   90.00
#
_symmetry.space_group_name_H-M   'P 1'
#
loop_
_entity.id
_entity.type
_entity.pdbx_description
1 polymer ?
#
loop_
_entity_poly.entity_id
_entity_poly.type
_entity_poly.pdbx_seq_one_letter_code
_entity_poly.pdbx_strand_id
1 'polypeptide(L)'
;MGRHSQTIGHLERSHDDNALRRAIAARLDRTLQKAGVSSAKAANWLDVSEHDVQFWRRGITVPPLHAFTRIARTLDVDIHWLCTGQSPAPQAT
;
A
#
# COMPACT_ATOMS: atom_id res chain seq x y z
N MET A 1 -22.74 12.74 -30.19
CA MET A 1 -22.88 11.65 -29.20
C MET A 1 -21.47 11.29 -28.74
N GLY A 2 -21.02 11.69 -27.54
CA GLY A 2 -19.59 11.51 -27.19
C GLY A 2 -19.18 11.77 -25.74
N ARG A 3 -20.14 11.91 -24.81
CA ARG A 3 -19.83 12.20 -23.40
C ARG A 3 -19.89 10.98 -22.48
N HIS A 4 -20.51 9.87 -22.90
CA HIS A 4 -20.65 8.67 -22.07
C HIS A 4 -19.44 7.72 -22.12
N SER A 5 -18.66 7.72 -23.20
CA SER A 5 -17.51 6.81 -23.34
C SER A 5 -16.31 7.22 -22.50
N GLN A 6 -16.13 8.53 -22.22
CA GLN A 6 -15.04 9.04 -21.39
C GLN A 6 -15.28 8.78 -19.90
N THR A 7 -16.55 8.83 -19.46
CA THR A 7 -16.92 8.63 -18.06
C THR A 7 -16.72 7.18 -17.61
N ILE A 8 -17.02 6.21 -18.49
CA ILE A 8 -16.86 4.78 -18.19
C ILE A 8 -15.38 4.42 -18.03
N GLY A 9 -14.50 4.86 -18.93
CA GLY A 9 -13.05 4.62 -18.79
C GLY A 9 -12.43 5.27 -17.56
N HIS A 10 -12.94 6.44 -17.14
CA HIS A 10 -12.49 7.09 -15.90
C HIS A 10 -12.97 6.37 -14.64
N LEU A 11 -14.18 5.80 -14.67
CA LEU A 11 -14.75 4.98 -13.60
C LEU A 11 -13.97 3.66 -13.44
N GLU A 12 -13.65 2.98 -14.54
CA GLU A 12 -12.88 1.73 -14.51
C GLU A 12 -11.46 1.96 -14.00
N ARG A 13 -10.78 3.01 -14.48
CA ARG A 13 -9.46 3.40 -13.97
C ARG A 13 -9.52 3.74 -12.48
N SER A 14 -10.49 4.55 -12.05
CA SER A 14 -10.69 4.86 -10.63
C SER A 14 -10.95 3.61 -9.79
N HIS A 15 -11.71 2.63 -10.29
CA HIS A 15 -11.95 1.38 -9.59
C HIS A 15 -10.66 0.57 -9.43
N ASP A 16 -9.82 0.49 -10.46
CA ASP A 16 -8.53 -0.18 -10.40
C ASP A 16 -7.58 0.52 -9.40
N ASP A 17 -7.51 1.86 -9.44
CA ASP A 17 -6.76 2.67 -8.47
C ASP A 17 -7.23 2.45 -7.02
N ASN A 18 -8.55 2.36 -6.80
CA ASN A 18 -9.13 2.08 -5.48
C ASN A 18 -8.82 0.65 -5.02
N ALA A 19 -8.89 -0.33 -5.92
CA ALA A 19 -8.57 -1.72 -5.63
C ALA A 19 -7.08 -1.88 -5.30
N LEU A 20 -6.19 -1.24 -6.07
CA LEU A 20 -4.76 -1.20 -5.82
C LEU A 20 -4.45 -0.58 -4.45
N ARG A 21 -5.06 0.57 -4.14
CA ARG A 21 -4.89 1.25 -2.85
C ARG A 21 -5.32 0.36 -1.67
N ARG A 22 -6.45 -0.34 -1.80
CA ARG A 22 -6.93 -1.32 -0.81
C ARG A 22 -6.01 -2.53 -0.70
N ALA A 23 -5.48 -3.02 -1.81
CA ALA A 23 -4.57 -4.17 -1.82
C ALA A 23 -3.23 -3.81 -1.15
N ILE A 24 -2.69 -2.63 -1.43
CA ILE A 24 -1.53 -2.06 -0.73
C ILE A 24 -1.79 -1.96 0.78
N ALA A 25 -2.93 -1.39 1.15
CA ALA A 25 -3.34 -1.23 2.54
C ALA A 25 -3.37 -2.58 3.29
N ALA A 26 -4.00 -3.59 2.69
CA ALA A 26 -4.10 -4.93 3.26
C ALA A 26 -2.72 -5.60 3.42
N ARG A 27 -1.79 -5.38 2.48
CA ARG A 27 -0.42 -5.91 2.58
C ARG A 27 0.38 -5.22 3.65
N LEU A 28 0.35 -3.88 3.68
CA LEU A 28 0.98 -3.10 4.75
C LEU A 28 0.47 -3.56 6.12
N ASP A 29 -0.84 -3.66 6.26
CA ASP A 29 -1.50 -4.11 7.46
C ASP A 29 -1.04 -5.52 7.89
N ARG A 30 -1.04 -6.50 6.97
CA ARG A 30 -0.54 -7.85 7.25
C ARG A 30 0.93 -7.86 7.65
N THR A 31 1.77 -7.06 6.99
CA THR A 31 3.20 -6.97 7.29
C THR A 31 3.44 -6.40 8.68
N LEU A 32 2.73 -5.32 9.03
CA LEU A 32 2.79 -4.73 10.37
C LEU A 32 2.28 -5.71 11.43
N GLN A 33 1.16 -6.40 11.18
CA GLN A 33 0.63 -7.42 12.08
C GLN A 33 1.61 -8.59 12.27
N LYS A 34 2.20 -9.11 11.18
CA LYS A 34 3.19 -10.19 11.21
C LYS A 34 4.42 -9.82 12.01
N ALA A 35 4.84 -8.55 11.95
CA ALA A 35 5.95 -8.02 12.71
C ALA A 35 5.59 -7.64 14.16
N GLY A 36 4.32 -7.76 14.58
CA GLY A 36 3.86 -7.32 15.90
C GLY A 36 3.96 -5.80 16.11
N VAL A 37 3.79 -5.02 15.03
CA VAL A 37 3.94 -3.57 15.03
C VAL A 37 2.57 -2.90 15.06
N SER A 38 2.26 -2.24 16.18
CA SER A 38 1.06 -1.40 16.33
C SER A 38 1.14 -0.14 15.47
N SER A 39 -0.01 0.47 15.16
CA SER A 39 -0.07 1.73 14.39
C SER A 39 0.80 2.83 15.01
N ALA A 40 0.75 3.02 16.33
CA ALA A 40 1.60 3.95 17.06
C ALA A 40 3.11 3.71 16.83
N LYS A 41 3.51 2.44 16.83
CA LYS A 41 4.92 2.04 16.68
C LYS A 41 5.38 2.26 15.24
N ALA A 42 4.54 1.92 14.26
CA ALA A 42 4.78 2.24 12.86
C ALA A 42 4.86 3.76 12.63
N ALA A 43 3.95 4.53 13.24
CA ALA A 43 3.95 5.99 13.16
C ALA A 43 5.26 6.59 13.69
N ASN A 44 5.72 6.12 14.86
CA ASN A 44 7.00 6.52 15.44
C ASN A 44 8.20 6.14 14.56
N TRP A 45 8.18 4.95 13.95
CA TRP A 45 9.25 4.54 13.03
C TRP A 45 9.29 5.39 11.77
N LEU A 46 8.12 5.80 11.30
CA LEU A 46 7.96 6.51 10.04
C LEU A 46 8.05 8.03 10.20
N ASP A 47 8.05 8.54 11.43
CA ASP A 47 7.97 9.96 11.74
C ASP A 47 6.71 10.60 11.12
N VAL A 48 5.58 9.91 11.28
CA VAL A 48 4.27 10.34 10.75
C VAL A 48 3.21 10.22 11.84
N SER A 49 2.04 10.80 11.61
CA SER A 49 0.93 10.68 12.56
C SER A 49 0.33 9.27 12.55
N GLU A 50 -0.16 8.80 13.69
CA GLU A 50 -0.86 7.52 13.75
C GLU A 50 -2.11 7.50 12.85
N HIS A 51 -2.78 8.66 12.71
CA HIS A 51 -3.89 8.82 11.78
C HIS A 51 -3.50 8.51 10.33
N ASP A 52 -2.33 8.98 9.86
CA ASP A 52 -1.83 8.65 8.53
C ASP A 52 -1.67 7.15 8.35
N VAL A 53 -1.07 6.47 9.34
CA VAL A 53 -0.93 5.01 9.34
C VAL A 53 -2.30 4.32 9.32
N GLN A 54 -3.28 4.80 10.08
CA GLN A 54 -4.64 4.25 10.04
C GLN A 54 -5.31 4.47 8.69
N PHE A 55 -5.14 5.63 8.06
CA PHE A 55 -5.66 5.89 6.71
C PHE A 55 -5.02 4.97 5.68
N TRP A 56 -3.72 4.71 5.79
CA TRP A 56 -3.02 3.75 4.93
C TRP A 56 -3.54 2.34 5.15
N ARG A 57 -3.69 1.89 6.40
CA ARG A 57 -4.23 0.55 6.73
C ARG A 57 -5.68 0.36 6.25
N ARG A 58 -6.46 1.44 6.20
CA ARG A 58 -7.83 1.42 5.66
C ARG A 58 -7.90 1.56 4.13
N GLY A 59 -6.78 1.82 3.45
CA GLY A 59 -6.76 2.08 2.01
C GLY A 59 -7.46 3.39 1.62
N ILE A 60 -7.54 4.35 2.56
CA ILE A 60 -8.06 5.69 2.31
C ILE A 60 -6.97 6.54 1.68
N THR A 61 -5.74 6.45 2.19
CA THR A 61 -4.56 7.07 1.61
C THR A 61 -3.50 6.04 1.22
N VAL A 62 -2.60 6.38 0.30
CA VAL A 62 -1.43 5.53 -0.01
C VAL A 62 -0.24 6.04 0.82
N PRO A 63 0.59 5.15 1.38
CA PRO A 63 1.83 5.58 2.00
C PRO A 63 2.75 6.23 0.96
N PRO A 64 3.50 7.27 1.33
CA PRO A 64 4.56 7.80 0.48
C PRO A 64 5.70 6.78 0.34
N LEU A 65 6.46 6.88 -0.76
CA LEU A 65 7.59 5.99 -1.07
C LEU A 65 8.65 5.92 0.05
N HIS A 66 8.86 7.02 0.78
CA HIS A 66 9.76 7.03 1.93
C HIS A 66 9.29 6.09 3.05
N ALA A 67 7.98 6.03 3.29
CA ALA A 67 7.40 5.18 4.33
C ALA A 67 7.54 3.71 3.94
N PHE A 68 7.24 3.38 2.68
CA PHE A 68 7.49 2.07 2.11
C PHE A 68 8.94 1.61 2.29
N THR A 69 9.90 2.47 1.91
CA THR A 69 11.33 2.16 2.02
C THR A 69 11.76 1.91 3.47
N ARG A 70 11.22 2.68 4.40
CA ARG A 70 11.56 2.58 5.83
C ARG A 70 10.94 1.34 6.47
N ILE A 71 9.70 1.00 6.13
CA ILE A 71 9.04 -0.25 6.54
C ILE A 71 9.78 -1.45 5.96
N ALA A 72 10.08 -1.43 4.66
CA ALA A 72 10.84 -2.45 3.95
C ALA A 72 12.19 -2.73 4.62
N ARG A 73 12.97 -1.68 4.92
CA ARG A 73 14.24 -1.80 5.66
C ARG A 73 14.06 -2.32 7.08
N THR A 74 13.06 -1.84 7.81
CA THR A 74 12.88 -2.21 9.23
C THR A 74 12.42 -3.66 9.37
N LEU A 75 11.63 -4.15 8.41
CA LEU A 75 11.03 -5.48 8.46
C LEU A 75 11.70 -6.49 7.53
N ASP A 76 12.78 -6.08 6.86
CA ASP A 76 13.47 -6.86 5.82
C ASP A 76 12.48 -7.42 4.77
N VAL A 77 11.55 -6.58 4.33
CA VAL A 77 10.52 -6.92 3.34
C VAL A 77 10.80 -6.21 2.05
N ASP A 78 10.59 -6.90 0.93
CA ASP A 78 10.77 -6.33 -0.40
C ASP A 78 9.74 -5.21 -0.69
N ILE A 79 10.24 -4.06 -1.14
CA ILE A 79 9.40 -2.89 -1.44
C ILE A 79 8.49 -3.11 -2.66
N HIS A 80 8.94 -3.91 -3.65
CA HIS A 80 8.12 -4.25 -4.81
C HIS A 80 6.97 -5.16 -4.39
N TRP A 81 7.21 -6.11 -3.48
CA TRP A 81 6.14 -6.93 -2.90
C TRP A 81 5.14 -6.07 -2.10
N LEU A 82 5.61 -5.08 -1.33
CA LEU A 82 4.72 -4.19 -0.57
C LEU A 82 3.84 -3.32 -1.48
N CYS A 83 4.40 -2.81 -2.59
CA CYS A 83 3.68 -2.00 -3.58
C CYS A 83 2.74 -2.81 -4.49
N THR A 84 3.23 -3.90 -5.06
CA THR A 84 2.55 -4.62 -6.14
C THR A 84 1.92 -5.93 -5.67
N GLY A 85 2.37 -6.48 -4.53
CA GLY A 85 2.03 -7.83 -4.11
C GLY A 85 2.64 -8.93 -4.96
N GLN A 86 3.42 -8.58 -5.98
CA GLN A 86 4.19 -9.53 -6.74
C GLN A 86 5.43 -9.83 -5.90
N SER A 87 5.51 -11.05 -5.36
CA SER A 87 6.81 -11.56 -4.94
C SER A 87 7.68 -11.60 -6.19
N PRO A 88 8.97 -11.23 -6.14
CA PRO A 88 9.85 -11.51 -7.26
C PRO A 88 9.69 -13.00 -7.53
N ALA A 89 9.15 -13.34 -8.70
CA ALA A 89 8.96 -14.73 -9.07
C ALA A 89 10.31 -15.42 -8.89
N PRO A 90 10.38 -16.60 -8.25
CA PRO A 90 11.60 -17.38 -8.28
C PRO A 90 11.88 -17.62 -9.76
N GLN A 91 12.89 -16.92 -10.27
CA GLN A 91 13.41 -17.08 -11.60
C GLN A 91 13.82 -18.55 -11.74
N ALA A 92 12.95 -19.33 -12.38
CA ALA A 92 13.23 -20.70 -12.73
C ALA A 92 14.40 -20.67 -13.72
N THR A 93 15.54 -21.15 -13.25
CA THR A 93 16.71 -21.52 -14.07
C THR A 93 16.40 -22.77 -14.86
#